data_AF-A2DJS8-F1
#
_entry.id   AF-A2DJS8-F1
#
_cell.length_a   1.000
_cell.length_b   1.000
_cell.length_c   1.000
_cell.angle_alpha   90.00
_cell.angle_beta   90.00
_cell.angle_gamma   90.00
#
_symmetry.space_group_name_H-M   'P 1'
#
loop_
_entity.id
_entity.type
_entity.pdbx_description
1 polymer ?
#
loop_
_entity_poly.entity_id
_entity_poly.type
_entity_poly.pdbx_seq_one_letter_code
_entity_poly.pdbx_strand_id
1 'polypeptide(L)'
;MSEKPCSITIGTHKRPVIRRPTTTYRNNVSASQPISISAKSSLTKLSRTSSTASIKNRQPQPEQQQVKTAASTLDDQECINIRNNVMQTGDLSQVSDQDLTKLHSHLREYVADCSMNEQYDEAQKAYNLAELSKQEIQTRSKSALPSERSVQSTSQQREEIEKDYQQKIQDLNQRLDQKIQTLQEKHKQETEQFENVWIEEMPRKYRKPSQKLLELKEMERNLALANNFDGAKRIHSEVQALADIETQNAQRALVKDYRTYKKQMEKRMERDLDNIENIRQRQTTFLETQKEKRLDELANRDKVLQQKKSESEHEKSSSQSLQIAPTYAGSRKRDSIHKNLLGELKPPNDKSILEQERKENNERKRRQAEFQKKLNFSKKSPEKQENLESYKNITAPSPKTFNEEVMEVEEKIRESHNDQDNEQNQEQQQEQPQEQNGQPPQQQNEQIQNENQQNENNEPQNQQEPPPQNTGQVSLGASLRQAVEERLEDNDPEKDGFHKSQETQI
;
A
#
# COMPACT_ATOMS: atom_id res chain seq x y z
N MET A 1 63.05 50.28 -48.59
CA MET A 1 63.87 49.30 -47.84
C MET A 1 64.02 49.78 -46.41
N SER A 2 63.25 49.21 -45.48
CA SER A 2 63.58 49.15 -44.05
C SER A 2 62.56 48.22 -43.39
N GLU A 3 62.84 46.92 -43.43
CA GLU A 3 62.04 45.90 -42.76
C GLU A 3 62.40 45.88 -41.26
N LYS A 4 61.40 45.96 -40.39
CA LYS A 4 61.55 45.77 -38.94
C LYS A 4 61.17 44.32 -38.60
N PRO A 5 62.00 43.58 -37.84
CA PRO A 5 61.69 42.22 -37.46
C PRO A 5 60.65 42.17 -36.34
N CYS A 6 59.57 41.41 -36.56
CA CYS A 6 58.54 41.11 -35.57
C CYS A 6 59.00 39.91 -34.73
N SER A 7 59.39 40.14 -33.48
CA SER A 7 59.76 39.09 -32.54
C SER A 7 58.50 38.44 -31.94
N ILE A 8 58.31 37.14 -32.21
CA ILE A 8 57.25 36.32 -31.62
C ILE A 8 57.75 35.74 -30.29
N THR A 9 57.17 36.20 -29.18
CA THR A 9 57.42 35.65 -27.84
C THR A 9 56.45 34.52 -27.56
N ILE A 10 56.94 33.28 -27.45
CA ILE A 10 56.14 32.11 -27.10
C ILE A 10 55.94 32.11 -25.57
N GLY A 11 54.76 32.53 -25.13
CA GLY A 11 54.33 32.45 -23.73
C GLY A 11 54.01 31.01 -23.33
N THR A 12 54.67 30.53 -22.28
CA THR A 12 54.41 29.21 -21.69
C THR A 12 53.12 29.26 -20.86
N HIS A 13 52.00 28.86 -21.46
CA HIS A 13 50.72 28.72 -20.76
C HIS A 13 50.80 27.61 -19.70
N LYS A 14 50.71 27.99 -18.43
CA LYS A 14 50.50 27.07 -17.30
C LYS A 14 49.11 26.45 -17.42
N ARG A 15 49.05 25.11 -17.42
CA ARG A 15 47.80 24.34 -17.44
C ARG A 15 46.95 24.67 -16.20
N PRO A 16 45.65 24.97 -16.36
CA PRO A 16 44.76 25.15 -15.21
C PRO A 16 44.52 23.81 -14.52
N VAL A 17 44.77 23.77 -13.21
CA VAL A 17 44.48 22.64 -12.33
C VAL A 17 42.98 22.65 -12.02
N ILE A 18 42.23 21.72 -12.58
CA ILE A 18 40.81 21.50 -12.30
C ILE A 18 40.68 20.96 -10.87
N ARG A 19 40.31 21.83 -9.91
CA ARG A 19 39.88 21.41 -8.58
C ARG A 19 38.39 21.06 -8.62
N ARG A 20 38.06 19.81 -8.25
CA ARG A 20 36.68 19.34 -8.15
C ARG A 20 35.96 20.05 -6.98
N PRO A 21 34.69 20.47 -7.13
CA PRO A 21 33.93 21.04 -6.04
C PRO A 21 33.56 19.96 -5.01
N THR A 22 33.94 20.21 -3.76
CA THR A 22 33.47 19.46 -2.59
C THR A 22 32.04 19.89 -2.25
N THR A 23 31.07 19.03 -2.51
CA THR A 23 29.68 19.22 -2.10
C THR A 23 29.54 19.00 -0.59
N THR A 24 29.64 20.05 0.20
CA THR A 24 29.12 20.05 1.57
C THR A 24 27.65 20.41 1.51
N TYR A 25 26.81 19.37 1.60
CA TYR A 25 25.37 19.48 1.66
C TYR A 25 24.98 20.02 3.05
N ARG A 26 24.76 21.33 3.15
CA ARG A 26 24.28 22.01 4.37
C ARG A 26 22.77 22.18 4.24
N ASN A 27 22.02 21.19 4.72
CA ASN A 27 20.56 21.29 4.88
C ASN A 27 20.25 22.13 6.13
N ASN A 28 19.77 23.35 5.92
CA ASN A 28 18.96 24.07 6.91
C ASN A 28 17.49 23.75 6.60
N VAL A 29 16.89 22.88 7.40
CA VAL A 29 15.44 22.76 7.53
C VAL A 29 15.08 23.26 8.93
N SER A 30 14.33 24.36 8.96
CA SER A 30 13.74 24.90 10.17
C SER A 30 12.59 24.00 10.65
N ALA A 31 12.69 23.63 11.93
CA ALA A 31 11.63 23.54 12.92
C ALA A 31 10.30 22.84 12.55
N SER A 32 10.22 21.55 12.91
CA SER A 32 9.05 20.99 13.59
C SER A 32 9.51 19.83 14.47
N GLN A 33 9.16 19.90 15.74
CA GLN A 33 9.70 19.06 16.82
C GLN A 33 9.35 17.58 16.69
N PRO A 34 10.26 16.66 17.07
CA PRO A 34 9.89 15.33 17.51
C PRO A 34 9.86 15.24 19.04
N ILE A 35 8.72 14.78 19.57
CA ILE A 35 8.59 14.29 20.94
C ILE A 35 9.51 13.06 21.05
N SER A 36 10.60 13.21 21.81
CA SER A 36 11.53 12.13 22.12
C SER A 36 11.03 11.37 23.36
N ILE A 37 10.57 10.14 23.16
CA ILE A 37 10.44 9.15 24.24
C ILE A 37 11.78 8.44 24.33
N SER A 38 12.49 8.70 25.43
CA SER A 38 13.75 8.07 25.80
C SER A 38 13.59 6.56 25.98
N ALA A 39 14.25 5.78 25.14
CA ALA A 39 14.64 4.40 25.44
C ALA A 39 16.16 4.28 25.25
N LYS A 40 16.88 4.29 26.38
CA LYS A 40 18.29 3.95 26.45
C LYS A 40 18.42 2.43 26.33
N SER A 41 19.06 1.94 25.28
CA SER A 41 19.61 0.58 25.25
C SER A 41 21.08 0.63 24.84
N SER A 42 21.93 0.84 25.84
CA SER A 42 23.37 0.68 25.75
C SER A 42 23.72 -0.80 25.64
N LEU A 43 24.50 -1.12 24.61
CA LEU A 43 25.27 -2.35 24.50
C LEU A 43 26.14 -2.57 25.75
N THR A 44 26.07 -3.75 26.33
CA THR A 44 27.21 -4.35 27.03
C THR A 44 27.33 -5.83 26.73
N LYS A 45 28.58 -6.17 26.44
CA LYS A 45 29.15 -7.49 26.18
C LYS A 45 28.82 -8.47 27.32
N LEU A 46 28.46 -9.71 26.99
CA LEU A 46 28.48 -10.82 27.93
C LEU A 46 29.53 -11.84 27.50
N SER A 47 30.65 -11.76 28.21
CA SER A 47 31.66 -12.79 28.38
C SER A 47 31.12 -13.93 29.23
N ARG A 48 31.45 -15.15 28.79
CA ARG A 48 31.54 -16.37 29.61
C ARG A 48 32.24 -16.08 30.95
N THR A 49 31.61 -16.49 32.04
CA THR A 49 32.27 -17.29 33.09
C THR A 49 31.24 -18.18 33.77
N SER A 50 31.72 -19.38 34.09
CA SER A 50 31.16 -20.43 34.91
C SER A 50 30.71 -20.01 36.31
N SER A 51 29.92 -20.90 36.92
CA SER A 51 29.95 -21.29 38.34
C SER A 51 28.66 -21.05 39.12
N THR A 52 28.09 -22.19 39.55
CA THR A 52 27.55 -22.45 40.90
C THR A 52 26.50 -21.50 41.48
N ALA A 53 25.24 -21.94 41.51
CA ALA A 53 24.46 -22.08 42.75
C ALA A 53 23.09 -22.67 42.43
N SER A 54 22.85 -23.88 42.92
CA SER A 54 21.57 -24.56 42.93
C SER A 54 20.65 -23.85 43.94
N ILE A 55 19.81 -22.92 43.47
CA ILE A 55 18.72 -22.35 44.27
C ILE A 55 17.50 -23.23 44.05
N LYS A 56 17.33 -24.19 44.96
CA LYS A 56 16.10 -24.95 45.15
C LYS A 56 14.99 -23.96 45.51
N ASN A 57 14.18 -23.58 44.52
CA ASN A 57 12.93 -22.88 44.75
C ASN A 57 11.96 -23.89 45.36
N ARG A 58 11.89 -23.89 46.69
CA ARG A 58 11.06 -24.76 47.51
C ARG A 58 9.63 -24.25 47.34
N GLN A 59 8.85 -24.89 46.47
CA GLN A 59 7.40 -24.73 46.49
C GLN A 59 6.88 -25.00 47.91
N PRO A 60 5.99 -24.16 48.46
CA PRO A 60 5.28 -24.50 49.67
C PRO A 60 4.50 -25.80 49.40
N GLN A 61 4.82 -26.83 50.17
CA GLN A 61 4.04 -28.06 50.22
C GLN A 61 2.58 -27.68 50.49
N PRO A 62 1.61 -28.16 49.69
CA PRO A 62 0.21 -28.04 50.07
C PRO A 62 0.06 -28.73 51.42
N GLU A 63 -0.37 -27.94 52.38
CA GLU A 63 -0.82 -28.37 53.70
C GLU A 63 -1.66 -29.63 53.52
N GLN A 64 -1.21 -30.73 54.13
CA GLN A 64 -1.88 -32.02 54.08
C GLN A 64 -3.27 -31.84 54.72
N GLN A 65 -4.24 -31.49 53.89
CA GLN A 65 -5.65 -31.56 54.23
C GLN A 65 -5.89 -33.02 54.61
N GLN A 66 -6.10 -33.24 55.91
CA GLN A 66 -6.50 -34.52 56.46
C GLN A 66 -7.62 -35.04 55.57
N VAL A 67 -7.35 -36.17 54.90
CA VAL A 67 -8.33 -36.85 54.06
C VAL A 67 -9.50 -37.13 54.98
N LYS A 68 -10.56 -36.33 54.88
CA LYS A 68 -11.84 -36.60 55.53
C LYS A 68 -12.26 -37.94 54.97
N THR A 69 -12.04 -39.00 55.73
CA THR A 69 -12.57 -40.33 55.42
C THR A 69 -14.05 -40.12 55.15
N ALA A 70 -14.51 -40.48 53.95
CA ALA A 70 -15.91 -40.37 53.59
C ALA A 70 -16.72 -40.99 54.73
N ALA A 71 -17.68 -40.24 55.27
CA ALA A 71 -18.54 -40.77 56.32
C ALA A 71 -19.18 -42.05 55.80
N SER A 72 -19.09 -43.13 56.60
CA SER A 72 -19.71 -44.42 56.28
C SER A 72 -21.16 -44.17 55.86
N THR A 73 -21.52 -44.63 54.67
CA THR A 73 -22.88 -44.53 54.14
C THR A 73 -23.75 -45.71 54.59
N LEU A 74 -23.16 -46.69 55.27
CA LEU A 74 -23.84 -47.88 55.78
C LEU A 74 -25.05 -47.57 56.67
N ASP A 75 -24.93 -46.57 57.54
CA ASP A 75 -25.96 -46.20 58.54
C ASP A 75 -26.91 -45.08 58.06
N ASP A 76 -26.81 -44.66 56.80
CA ASP A 76 -27.67 -43.61 56.25
C ASP A 76 -29.09 -44.14 56.01
N GLN A 77 -30.04 -43.64 56.81
CA GLN A 77 -31.44 -44.07 56.77
C GLN A 77 -32.10 -43.83 55.40
N GLU A 78 -31.70 -42.78 54.68
CA GLU A 78 -32.23 -42.52 53.33
C GLU A 78 -31.77 -43.59 52.36
N CYS A 79 -30.47 -43.92 52.37
CA CYS A 79 -29.91 -44.97 51.51
C CYS A 79 -30.50 -46.35 51.82
N ILE A 80 -30.75 -46.66 53.11
CA ILE A 80 -31.40 -47.91 53.54
C ILE A 80 -32.82 -48.01 52.99
N ASN A 81 -33.60 -46.93 53.07
CA ASN A 81 -34.97 -46.89 52.57
C ASN A 81 -35.00 -47.08 51.04
N ILE A 82 -34.11 -46.39 50.32
CA ILE A 82 -33.98 -46.52 48.86
C ILE A 82 -33.55 -47.95 48.49
N ARG A 83 -32.55 -48.51 49.17
CA ARG A 83 -32.11 -49.90 48.96
C ARG A 83 -33.28 -50.88 49.10
N ASN A 84 -34.02 -50.79 50.20
CA ASN A 84 -35.12 -51.73 50.46
C ASN A 84 -36.24 -51.59 49.44
N ASN A 85 -36.57 -50.35 49.03
CA ASN A 85 -37.57 -50.10 48.00
C ASN A 85 -37.12 -50.68 46.65
N VAL A 86 -35.89 -50.40 46.22
CA VAL A 86 -35.39 -50.88 44.92
C VAL A 86 -35.17 -52.39 44.93
N MET A 87 -34.80 -53.00 46.07
CA MET A 87 -34.74 -54.47 46.17
C MET A 87 -36.11 -55.14 46.03
N GLN A 88 -37.19 -54.47 46.40
CA GLN A 88 -38.55 -54.99 46.25
C GLN A 88 -39.12 -54.73 44.85
N THR A 89 -38.87 -53.54 44.30
CA THR A 89 -39.49 -53.10 43.03
C THR A 89 -38.63 -53.41 41.81
N GLY A 90 -37.31 -53.43 41.95
CA GLY A 90 -36.35 -53.62 40.86
C GLY A 90 -36.21 -52.42 39.93
N ASP A 91 -36.89 -51.29 40.20
CA ASP A 91 -36.89 -50.13 39.32
C ASP A 91 -36.04 -48.98 39.88
N LEU A 92 -35.10 -48.49 39.07
CA LEU A 92 -34.20 -47.36 39.39
C LEU A 92 -34.69 -46.04 38.79
N SER A 93 -35.75 -46.06 37.96
CA SER A 93 -36.23 -44.90 37.20
C SER A 93 -36.66 -43.72 38.10
N GLN A 94 -37.15 -44.02 39.31
CA GLN A 94 -37.68 -43.04 40.25
C GLN A 94 -36.61 -42.39 41.16
N VAL A 95 -35.39 -42.93 41.19
CA VAL A 95 -34.33 -42.44 42.07
C VAL A 95 -33.62 -41.24 41.43
N SER A 96 -33.38 -40.17 42.18
CA SER A 96 -32.66 -38.98 41.68
C SER A 96 -31.18 -39.31 41.38
N ASP A 97 -30.52 -38.56 40.49
CA ASP A 97 -29.12 -38.86 40.10
C ASP A 97 -28.13 -38.73 41.28
N GLN A 98 -28.40 -37.80 42.20
CA GLN A 98 -27.59 -37.64 43.41
C GLN A 98 -27.78 -38.83 44.35
N ASP A 99 -29.03 -39.25 44.57
CA ASP A 99 -29.34 -40.35 45.47
C ASP A 99 -28.93 -41.70 44.87
N LEU A 100 -28.94 -41.83 43.55
CA LEU A 100 -28.45 -43.00 42.84
C LEU A 100 -26.93 -43.18 43.03
N THR A 101 -26.17 -42.08 43.06
CA THR A 101 -24.72 -42.09 43.32
C THR A 101 -24.40 -42.43 44.78
N LYS A 102 -25.18 -41.90 45.72
CA LYS A 102 -25.09 -42.26 47.14
C LYS A 102 -25.48 -43.72 47.37
N LEU A 103 -26.59 -44.17 46.78
CA LEU A 103 -27.08 -45.54 46.84
C LEU A 103 -26.03 -46.53 46.32
N HIS A 104 -25.39 -46.25 45.20
CA HIS A 104 -24.31 -47.10 44.69
C HIS A 104 -23.15 -47.24 45.69
N SER A 105 -22.79 -46.15 46.38
CA SER A 105 -21.73 -46.16 47.40
C SER A 105 -22.14 -46.97 48.63
N HIS A 106 -23.37 -46.73 49.13
CA HIS A 106 -23.99 -47.50 50.22
C HIS A 106 -24.03 -49.00 49.92
N LEU A 107 -24.45 -49.38 48.71
CA LEU A 107 -24.54 -50.79 48.31
C LEU A 107 -23.17 -51.48 48.33
N ARG A 108 -22.07 -50.77 48.01
CA ARG A 108 -20.71 -51.36 48.09
C ARG A 108 -20.29 -51.63 49.53
N GLU A 109 -20.60 -50.73 50.45
CA GLU A 109 -20.35 -50.91 51.89
C GLU A 109 -21.24 -52.04 52.45
N TYR A 110 -22.52 -52.06 52.06
CA TYR A 110 -23.47 -53.09 52.49
C TYR A 110 -23.11 -54.49 52.01
N VAL A 111 -22.60 -54.64 50.78
CA VAL A 111 -22.07 -55.92 50.29
C VAL A 111 -20.89 -56.40 51.16
N ALA A 112 -19.98 -55.49 51.54
CA ALA A 112 -18.84 -55.84 52.38
C ALA A 112 -19.30 -56.26 53.79
N ASP A 113 -20.26 -55.54 54.37
CA ASP A 113 -20.84 -55.86 55.68
C ASP A 113 -21.57 -57.22 55.67
N CYS A 114 -22.46 -57.46 54.71
CA CYS A 114 -23.12 -58.76 54.55
C CYS A 114 -22.12 -59.91 54.32
N SER A 115 -21.02 -59.65 53.60
CA SER A 115 -19.96 -60.64 53.39
C SER A 115 -19.20 -60.98 54.69
N MET A 116 -18.98 -59.99 55.57
CA MET A 116 -18.37 -60.20 56.89
C MET A 116 -19.31 -60.93 57.86
N ASN A 117 -20.62 -60.74 57.70
CA ASN A 117 -21.66 -61.35 58.52
C ASN A 117 -22.18 -62.69 57.96
N GLU A 118 -21.51 -63.28 56.96
CA GLU A 118 -21.85 -64.56 56.33
C GLU A 118 -23.25 -64.61 55.68
N GLN A 119 -23.83 -63.46 55.32
CA GLN A 119 -25.14 -63.32 54.64
C GLN A 119 -24.96 -63.27 53.12
N TYR A 120 -24.61 -64.40 52.52
CA TYR A 120 -24.22 -64.45 51.10
C TYR A 120 -25.36 -64.15 50.12
N ASP A 121 -26.59 -64.57 50.43
CA ASP A 121 -27.75 -64.35 49.56
C ASP A 121 -28.10 -62.85 49.46
N GLU A 122 -28.11 -62.15 50.60
CA GLU A 122 -28.28 -60.70 50.67
C GLU A 122 -27.13 -59.96 49.98
N ALA A 123 -25.88 -60.39 50.20
CA ALA A 123 -24.72 -59.80 49.55
C ALA A 123 -24.80 -59.90 48.02
N GLN A 124 -25.25 -61.04 47.48
CA GLN A 124 -25.41 -61.22 46.03
C GLN A 124 -26.49 -60.31 45.44
N LYS A 125 -27.64 -60.17 46.13
CA LYS A 125 -28.71 -59.24 45.71
C LYS A 125 -28.23 -57.79 45.71
N ALA A 126 -27.55 -57.38 46.78
CA ALA A 126 -26.99 -56.04 46.91
C ALA A 126 -25.92 -55.75 45.83
N TYR A 127 -25.08 -56.74 45.51
CA TYR A 127 -24.08 -56.64 44.45
C TYR A 127 -24.71 -56.44 43.07
N ASN A 128 -25.70 -57.27 42.73
CA ASN A 128 -26.41 -57.13 41.45
C ASN A 128 -27.08 -55.76 41.32
N LEU A 129 -27.68 -55.27 42.41
CA LEU A 129 -28.29 -53.94 42.45
C LEU A 129 -27.25 -52.82 42.34
N ALA A 130 -26.06 -52.99 42.92
CA ALA A 130 -24.97 -52.03 42.80
C ALA A 130 -24.50 -51.90 41.33
N GLU A 131 -24.39 -53.01 40.61
CA GLU A 131 -24.05 -53.00 39.18
C GLU A 131 -25.16 -52.39 38.32
N LEU A 132 -26.45 -52.67 38.60
CA LEU A 132 -27.56 -51.99 37.93
C LEU A 132 -27.55 -50.48 38.17
N SER A 133 -27.33 -50.04 39.41
CA SER A 133 -27.22 -48.63 39.77
C SER A 133 -26.07 -47.96 39.02
N LYS A 134 -24.92 -48.64 38.89
CA LYS A 134 -23.76 -48.16 38.13
C LYS A 134 -24.05 -48.05 36.63
N GLN A 135 -24.75 -49.02 36.05
CA GLN A 135 -25.17 -48.97 34.64
C GLN A 135 -26.15 -47.81 34.40
N GLU A 136 -27.12 -47.62 35.30
CA GLU A 136 -28.08 -46.52 35.23
C GLU A 136 -27.38 -45.15 35.34
N ILE A 137 -26.47 -44.97 36.31
CA ILE A 137 -25.62 -43.77 36.42
C ILE A 137 -24.89 -43.52 35.11
N GLN A 138 -24.25 -44.54 34.53
CA GLN A 138 -23.54 -44.40 33.25
C GLN A 138 -24.47 -44.05 32.09
N THR A 139 -25.70 -44.56 32.08
CA THR A 139 -26.68 -44.33 31.02
C THR A 139 -27.23 -42.90 31.09
N ARG A 140 -27.58 -42.43 32.30
CA ARG A 140 -28.00 -41.04 32.54
C ARG A 140 -26.89 -40.04 32.27
N SER A 141 -25.66 -40.36 32.64
CA SER A 141 -24.47 -39.55 32.34
C SER A 141 -24.22 -39.40 30.83
N LYS A 142 -24.52 -40.43 30.04
CA LYS A 142 -24.40 -40.40 28.57
C LYS A 142 -25.56 -39.65 27.90
N SER A 143 -26.74 -39.65 28.52
CA SER A 143 -27.95 -38.98 28.03
C SER A 143 -27.93 -37.47 28.27
N ALA A 144 -27.36 -37.01 29.38
CA ALA A 144 -27.11 -35.60 29.66
C ALA A 144 -25.96 -35.04 28.79
N LEU A 145 -26.09 -35.13 27.47
CA LEU A 145 -25.11 -34.64 26.50
C LEU A 145 -24.96 -33.13 26.63
N PRO A 146 -23.76 -32.62 26.98
CA PRO A 146 -23.41 -31.21 26.81
C PRO A 146 -23.23 -30.82 25.33
N SER A 147 -23.58 -31.70 24.39
CA SER A 147 -23.01 -31.72 23.05
C SER A 147 -23.71 -30.83 22.02
N GLU A 148 -25.01 -30.53 22.16
CA GLU A 148 -25.71 -29.69 21.16
C GLU A 148 -25.56 -28.19 21.43
N ARG A 149 -25.66 -27.77 22.70
CA ARG A 149 -25.44 -26.35 23.08
C ARG A 149 -24.03 -25.86 22.74
N SER A 150 -23.01 -26.72 22.84
CA SER A 150 -21.64 -26.35 22.52
C SER A 150 -21.41 -26.08 21.03
N VAL A 151 -22.12 -26.79 20.13
CA VAL A 151 -21.93 -26.66 18.67
C VAL A 151 -22.69 -25.46 18.12
N GLN A 152 -23.90 -25.18 18.63
CA GLN A 152 -24.64 -23.97 18.26
C GLN A 152 -23.89 -22.69 18.66
N SER A 153 -23.23 -22.70 19.82
CA SER A 153 -22.46 -21.54 20.29
C SER A 153 -21.26 -21.22 19.38
N THR A 154 -20.58 -22.22 18.82
CA THR A 154 -19.41 -21.97 17.95
C THR A 154 -19.80 -21.56 16.53
N SER A 155 -20.94 -22.04 16.02
CA SER A 155 -21.50 -21.54 14.75
C SER A 155 -21.86 -20.06 14.84
N GLN A 156 -22.57 -19.65 15.90
CA GLN A 156 -22.92 -18.26 16.14
C GLN A 156 -21.68 -17.37 16.25
N GLN A 157 -20.65 -17.82 16.97
CA GLN A 157 -19.38 -17.09 17.07
C GLN A 157 -18.68 -16.92 15.72
N ARG A 158 -18.74 -17.92 14.83
CA ARG A 158 -18.17 -17.79 13.47
C ARG A 158 -18.92 -16.74 12.65
N GLU A 159 -20.25 -16.75 12.70
CA GLU A 159 -21.09 -15.76 12.01
C GLU A 159 -20.85 -14.34 12.54
N GLU A 160 -20.72 -14.18 13.86
CA GLU A 160 -20.39 -12.90 14.49
C GLU A 160 -19.03 -12.36 14.05
N ILE A 161 -18.00 -13.22 14.02
CA ILE A 161 -16.67 -12.86 13.50
C ILE A 161 -16.77 -12.44 12.04
N GLU A 162 -17.42 -13.23 11.20
CA GLU A 162 -17.55 -12.92 9.77
C GLU A 162 -18.26 -11.57 9.56
N LYS A 163 -19.36 -11.32 10.27
CA LYS A 163 -20.11 -10.06 10.21
C LYS A 163 -19.28 -8.86 10.68
N ASP A 164 -18.55 -8.99 11.79
CA ASP A 164 -17.68 -7.91 12.32
C ASP A 164 -16.57 -7.53 11.31
N TYR A 165 -15.91 -8.51 10.70
CA TYR A 165 -14.88 -8.23 9.68
C TYR A 165 -15.46 -7.69 8.37
N GLN A 166 -16.64 -8.16 7.95
CA GLN A 166 -17.34 -7.60 6.79
C GLN A 166 -17.67 -6.12 7.01
N GLN A 167 -18.19 -5.77 8.20
CA GLN A 167 -18.46 -4.38 8.55
C GLN A 167 -17.19 -3.53 8.55
N LYS A 168 -16.08 -4.04 9.12
CA LYS A 168 -14.78 -3.34 9.11
C LYS A 168 -14.25 -3.09 7.69
N ILE A 169 -14.39 -4.06 6.79
CA ILE A 169 -13.99 -3.91 5.38
C ILE A 169 -14.89 -2.88 4.68
N GLN A 170 -16.19 -2.90 4.94
CA GLN A 170 -17.13 -1.92 4.39
C GLN A 170 -16.82 -0.50 4.85
N ASP A 171 -16.60 -0.30 6.15
CA ASP A 171 -16.23 1.01 6.72
C ASP A 171 -14.90 1.52 6.14
N LEU A 172 -13.93 0.62 5.95
CA LEU A 172 -12.66 0.94 5.31
C LEU A 172 -12.86 1.40 3.87
N ASN A 173 -13.68 0.68 3.09
CA ASN A 173 -13.96 1.04 1.70
C ASN A 173 -14.63 2.41 1.61
N GLN A 174 -15.64 2.68 2.44
CA GLN A 174 -16.33 3.97 2.48
C GLN A 174 -15.37 5.13 2.79
N ARG A 175 -14.50 4.97 3.80
CA ARG A 175 -13.49 5.99 4.13
C ARG A 175 -12.51 6.24 2.99
N LEU A 176 -12.09 5.18 2.30
CA LEU A 176 -11.18 5.31 1.16
C LEU A 176 -11.87 5.90 -0.07
N ASP A 177 -13.14 5.61 -0.31
CA ASP A 177 -13.92 6.20 -1.39
C ASP A 177 -14.09 7.71 -1.20
N GLN A 178 -14.39 8.16 0.02
CA GLN A 178 -14.42 9.59 0.36
C GLN A 178 -13.04 10.25 0.12
N LYS A 179 -11.96 9.55 0.45
CA LYS A 179 -10.59 10.02 0.19
C LYS A 179 -10.28 10.10 -1.30
N ILE A 180 -10.77 9.17 -2.10
CA ILE A 180 -10.62 9.21 -3.57
C ILE A 180 -11.39 10.39 -4.15
N GLN A 181 -12.63 10.60 -3.72
CA GLN A 181 -13.46 11.72 -4.19
C GLN A 181 -12.80 13.08 -3.88
N THR A 182 -12.35 13.29 -2.64
CA THR A 182 -11.64 14.52 -2.26
C THR A 182 -10.35 14.73 -3.04
N LEU A 183 -9.60 13.65 -3.30
CA LEU A 183 -8.39 13.71 -4.12
C LEU A 183 -8.71 14.06 -5.58
N GLN A 184 -9.77 13.49 -6.16
CA GLN A 184 -10.21 13.80 -7.53
C GLN A 184 -10.66 15.26 -7.67
N GLU A 185 -11.38 15.80 -6.68
CA GLU A 185 -11.75 17.20 -6.66
C GLU A 185 -10.52 18.11 -6.62
N LYS A 186 -9.53 17.77 -5.79
CA LYS A 186 -8.24 18.46 -5.74
C LYS A 186 -7.50 18.39 -7.09
N HIS A 187 -7.46 17.22 -7.74
CA HIS A 187 -6.87 17.08 -9.07
C HIS A 187 -7.57 17.94 -10.12
N LYS A 188 -8.89 18.06 -10.05
CA LYS A 188 -9.67 18.94 -10.92
C LYS A 188 -9.29 20.40 -10.72
N GLN A 189 -9.25 20.87 -9.47
CA GLN A 189 -8.83 22.24 -9.13
C GLN A 189 -7.39 22.53 -9.59
N GLU A 190 -6.46 21.60 -9.37
CA GLU A 190 -5.07 21.73 -9.83
C GLU A 190 -4.99 21.79 -11.36
N THR A 191 -5.82 21.02 -12.07
CA THR A 191 -5.92 21.07 -13.53
C THR A 191 -6.44 22.42 -13.99
N GLU A 192 -7.51 22.95 -13.39
CA GLU A 192 -8.06 24.27 -13.73
C GLU A 192 -7.03 25.38 -13.49
N GLN A 193 -6.35 25.37 -12.34
CA GLN A 193 -5.28 26.33 -12.04
C GLN A 193 -4.13 26.23 -13.04
N PHE A 194 -3.73 25.01 -13.41
CA PHE A 194 -2.71 24.77 -14.42
C PHE A 194 -3.12 25.37 -15.77
N GLU A 195 -4.33 25.09 -16.25
CA GLU A 195 -4.81 25.63 -17.53
C GLU A 195 -4.90 27.16 -17.49
N ASN A 196 -5.36 27.76 -16.39
CA ASN A 196 -5.42 29.22 -16.23
C ASN A 196 -4.03 29.87 -16.33
N VAL A 197 -3.02 29.32 -15.64
CA VAL A 197 -1.64 29.82 -15.72
C VAL A 197 -1.08 29.70 -17.15
N TRP A 198 -1.40 28.60 -17.84
CA TRP A 198 -0.96 28.37 -19.22
C TRP A 198 -1.66 29.24 -20.26
N ILE A 199 -2.88 29.69 -19.98
CA ILE A 199 -3.62 30.63 -20.83
C ILE A 199 -3.14 32.07 -20.60
N GLU A 200 -2.98 32.49 -19.34
CA GLU A 200 -2.78 33.90 -18.99
C GLU A 200 -1.30 34.32 -18.93
N GLU A 201 -0.47 33.53 -18.25
CA GLU A 201 0.90 33.93 -17.89
C GLU A 201 1.93 33.39 -18.89
N MET A 202 1.82 32.11 -19.26
CA MET A 202 2.86 31.42 -20.04
C MET A 202 3.09 32.02 -21.43
N PRO A 203 2.08 32.42 -22.24
CA PRO A 203 2.32 32.97 -23.57
C PRO A 203 3.20 34.22 -23.56
N ARG A 204 3.15 35.02 -22.48
CA ARG A 204 3.99 36.23 -22.33
C ARG A 204 5.48 35.89 -22.29
N LYS A 205 5.85 34.73 -21.73
CA LYS A 205 7.24 34.28 -21.61
C LYS A 205 7.86 33.92 -22.96
N TYR A 206 7.05 33.47 -23.92
CA TYR A 206 7.50 33.03 -25.25
C TYR A 206 7.42 34.12 -26.33
N ARG A 207 6.82 35.28 -26.03
CA ARG A 207 6.66 36.41 -26.98
C ARG A 207 7.88 37.36 -27.05
N LYS A 208 9.07 36.91 -26.66
CA LYS A 208 10.27 37.75 -26.71
C LYS A 208 10.81 37.76 -28.14
N PRO A 209 10.82 38.92 -28.84
CA PRO A 209 11.37 39.00 -30.19
C PRO A 209 12.87 38.73 -30.17
N SER A 210 13.41 38.16 -31.24
CA SER A 210 14.86 38.03 -31.37
C SER A 210 15.54 39.39 -31.49
N GLN A 211 16.81 39.45 -31.11
CA GLN A 211 17.65 40.62 -31.29
C GLN A 211 17.73 41.04 -32.77
N LYS A 212 17.82 40.07 -33.69
CA LYS A 212 17.84 40.31 -35.14
C LYS A 212 16.56 41.00 -35.62
N LEU A 213 15.39 40.56 -35.14
CA LEU A 213 14.12 41.19 -35.50
C LEU A 213 14.03 42.64 -34.99
N LEU A 214 14.59 42.93 -33.82
CA LEU A 214 14.66 44.29 -33.28
C LEU A 214 15.59 45.18 -34.13
N GLU A 215 16.76 44.67 -34.52
CA GLU A 215 17.72 45.38 -35.38
C GLU A 215 17.16 45.68 -36.77
N LEU A 216 16.49 44.72 -37.41
CA LEU A 216 15.83 44.94 -38.70
C LEU A 216 14.76 46.04 -38.62
N LYS A 217 13.98 46.07 -37.53
CA LYS A 217 12.98 47.13 -37.28
C LYS A 217 13.61 48.50 -37.04
N GLU A 218 14.76 48.53 -36.37
CA GLU A 218 15.50 49.78 -36.19
C GLU A 218 16.05 50.30 -37.53
N MET A 219 16.63 49.42 -38.35
CA MET A 219 17.08 49.76 -39.70
C MET A 219 15.92 50.23 -40.60
N GLU A 220 14.77 49.55 -40.55
CA GLU A 220 13.55 49.95 -41.25
C GLU A 220 13.15 51.39 -40.88
N ARG A 221 13.09 51.70 -39.57
CA ARG A 221 12.77 53.05 -39.07
C ARG A 221 13.79 54.08 -39.55
N ASN A 222 15.08 53.76 -39.48
CA ASN A 222 16.16 54.66 -39.89
C ASN A 222 16.13 54.96 -41.39
N LEU A 223 15.83 53.97 -42.24
CA LEU A 223 15.66 54.16 -43.69
C LEU A 223 14.44 55.02 -44.03
N ALA A 224 13.34 54.82 -43.30
CA ALA A 224 12.15 55.65 -43.45
C ALA A 224 12.43 57.12 -43.07
N LEU A 225 13.17 57.37 -41.98
CA LEU A 225 13.59 58.72 -41.56
C LEU A 225 14.54 59.38 -42.57
N ALA A 226 15.38 58.60 -43.24
CA ALA A 226 16.25 59.08 -44.32
C ALA A 226 15.51 59.33 -45.65
N ASN A 227 14.18 59.19 -45.70
CA ASN A 227 13.34 59.28 -46.90
C ASN A 227 13.70 58.26 -48.00
N ASN A 228 14.35 57.14 -47.66
CA ASN A 228 14.63 56.05 -48.60
C ASN A 228 13.54 54.97 -48.51
N PHE A 229 12.39 55.27 -49.12
CA PHE A 229 11.19 54.42 -49.01
C PHE A 229 11.34 53.06 -49.68
N ASP A 230 12.09 52.97 -50.79
CA ASP A 230 12.31 51.71 -51.50
C ASP A 230 13.14 50.73 -50.66
N GLY A 231 14.18 51.23 -49.99
CA GLY A 231 14.97 50.45 -49.04
C GLY A 231 14.15 49.98 -47.85
N ALA A 232 13.37 50.90 -47.25
CA ALA A 232 12.50 50.58 -46.12
C ALA A 232 11.48 49.48 -46.46
N LYS A 233 10.88 49.50 -47.67
CA LYS A 233 9.93 48.48 -48.12
C LYS A 233 10.54 47.08 -48.21
N ARG A 234 11.82 46.97 -48.60
CA ARG A 234 12.52 45.67 -48.65
C ARG A 234 12.75 45.13 -47.24
N ILE A 235 13.28 45.96 -46.34
CA ILE A 235 13.50 45.57 -44.94
C ILE A 235 12.18 45.23 -44.25
N HIS A 236 11.10 45.97 -44.52
CA HIS A 236 9.77 45.66 -43.99
C HIS A 236 9.29 44.25 -44.35
N SER A 237 9.47 43.83 -45.61
CA SER A 237 9.12 42.47 -46.03
C SER A 237 9.94 41.40 -45.30
N GLU A 238 11.21 41.68 -45.01
CA GLU A 238 12.08 40.78 -44.24
C GLU A 238 11.68 40.72 -42.76
N VAL A 239 11.38 41.87 -42.14
CA VAL A 239 10.84 41.99 -40.78
C VAL A 239 9.56 41.17 -40.64
N GLN A 240 8.65 41.28 -41.61
CA GLN A 240 7.39 40.55 -41.59
C GLN A 240 7.63 39.03 -41.68
N ALA A 241 8.45 38.58 -42.63
CA ALA A 241 8.78 37.17 -42.78
C ALA A 241 9.44 36.58 -41.52
N LEU A 242 10.40 37.31 -40.93
CA LEU A 242 11.09 36.88 -39.72
C LEU A 242 10.14 36.86 -38.50
N ALA A 243 9.28 37.86 -38.35
CA ALA A 243 8.28 37.91 -37.29
C ALA A 243 7.30 36.73 -37.37
N ASP A 244 6.88 36.34 -38.58
CA ASP A 244 6.01 35.19 -38.80
C ASP A 244 6.70 33.88 -38.39
N ILE A 245 7.98 33.71 -38.78
CA ILE A 245 8.79 32.53 -38.40
C ILE A 245 8.99 32.46 -36.88
N GLU A 246 9.38 33.57 -36.24
CA GLU A 246 9.57 33.63 -34.78
C GLU A 246 8.28 33.33 -34.02
N THR A 247 7.15 33.87 -34.49
CA THR A 247 5.84 33.62 -33.89
C THR A 247 5.47 32.13 -33.98
N GLN A 248 5.70 31.50 -35.14
CA GLN A 248 5.46 30.06 -35.30
C GLN A 248 6.37 29.22 -34.40
N ASN A 249 7.65 29.59 -34.28
CA ASN A 249 8.60 28.88 -33.44
C ASN A 249 8.27 29.03 -31.94
N ALA A 250 7.92 30.24 -31.50
CA ALA A 250 7.44 30.50 -30.14
C ALA A 250 6.19 29.68 -29.82
N GLN A 251 5.23 29.61 -30.74
CA GLN A 251 4.01 28.79 -30.58
C GLN A 251 4.35 27.30 -30.48
N ARG A 252 5.25 26.79 -31.33
CA ARG A 252 5.69 25.38 -31.27
C ARG A 252 6.35 25.06 -29.93
N ALA A 253 7.20 25.96 -29.42
CA ALA A 253 7.86 25.80 -28.13
C ALA A 253 6.85 25.78 -26.97
N LEU A 254 5.92 26.76 -26.94
CA LEU A 254 4.86 26.84 -25.95
C LEU A 254 4.03 25.55 -25.91
N VAL A 255 3.57 25.05 -27.07
CA VAL A 255 2.76 23.81 -27.15
C VAL A 255 3.54 22.59 -26.69
N LYS A 256 4.83 22.49 -27.03
CA LYS A 256 5.69 21.37 -26.63
C LYS A 256 5.85 21.32 -25.11
N ASP A 257 6.13 22.47 -24.50
CA ASP A 257 6.32 22.56 -23.06
C ASP A 257 5.00 22.29 -22.32
N TYR A 258 3.88 22.86 -22.78
CA TYR A 258 2.54 22.58 -22.25
C TYR A 258 2.26 21.08 -22.16
N ARG A 259 2.46 20.36 -23.29
CA ARG A 259 2.25 18.90 -23.35
C ARG A 259 3.14 18.15 -22.37
N THR A 260 4.39 18.59 -22.23
CA THR A 260 5.36 17.96 -21.34
C THR A 260 4.95 18.12 -19.88
N TYR A 261 4.59 19.35 -19.47
CA TYR A 261 4.16 19.63 -18.11
C TYR A 261 2.81 18.97 -17.76
N LYS A 262 1.84 19.03 -18.68
CA LYS A 262 0.53 18.37 -18.52
C LYS A 262 0.69 16.88 -18.28
N LYS A 263 1.49 16.20 -19.11
CA LYS A 263 1.80 14.78 -18.94
C LYS A 263 2.49 14.48 -17.60
N GLN A 264 3.37 15.34 -17.12
CA GLN A 264 4.01 15.17 -15.81
C GLN A 264 3.03 15.32 -14.65
N MET A 265 2.09 16.25 -14.76
CA MET A 265 1.01 16.48 -13.80
C MET A 265 0.07 15.27 -13.76
N GLU A 266 -0.43 14.82 -14.92
CA GLU A 266 -1.29 13.63 -15.04
C GLU A 266 -0.62 12.39 -14.44
N LYS A 267 0.66 12.17 -14.74
CA LYS A 267 1.43 11.06 -14.16
C LYS A 267 1.56 11.15 -12.64
N ARG A 268 1.51 12.35 -12.05
CA ARG A 268 1.53 12.52 -10.59
C ARG A 268 0.18 12.16 -10.01
N MET A 269 -0.90 12.67 -10.61
CA MET A 269 -2.29 12.37 -10.23
C MET A 269 -2.58 10.86 -10.29
N GLU A 270 -2.11 10.18 -11.34
CA GLU A 270 -2.21 8.71 -11.49
C GLU A 270 -1.49 7.98 -10.35
N ARG A 271 -0.26 8.39 -10.02
CA ARG A 271 0.50 7.80 -8.89
C ARG A 271 -0.18 8.00 -7.54
N ASP A 272 -0.84 9.13 -7.33
CA ASP A 272 -1.54 9.42 -6.09
C ASP A 272 -2.77 8.52 -5.93
N LEU A 273 -3.52 8.28 -7.02
CA LEU A 273 -4.63 7.31 -7.05
C LEU A 273 -4.13 5.87 -6.84
N ASP A 274 -3.08 5.46 -7.55
CA ASP A 274 -2.46 4.13 -7.39
C ASP A 274 -2.01 3.91 -5.94
N ASN A 275 -1.48 4.93 -5.28
CA ASN A 275 -1.05 4.82 -3.89
C ASN A 275 -2.23 4.53 -2.94
N ILE A 276 -3.38 5.19 -3.13
CA ILE A 276 -4.58 4.93 -2.34
C ILE A 276 -5.08 3.50 -2.59
N GLU A 277 -5.10 3.06 -3.85
CA GLU A 277 -5.53 1.70 -4.19
C GLU A 277 -4.59 0.64 -3.59
N ASN A 278 -3.27 0.88 -3.62
CA ASN A 278 -2.31 0.01 -2.93
C ASN A 278 -2.53 -0.03 -1.41
N ILE A 279 -2.92 1.09 -0.79
CA ILE A 279 -3.27 1.15 0.63
C ILE A 279 -4.54 0.32 0.89
N ARG A 280 -5.57 0.48 0.06
CA ARG A 280 -6.82 -0.30 0.13
C ARG A 280 -6.53 -1.79 0.12
N GLN A 281 -5.77 -2.25 -0.86
CA GLN A 281 -5.42 -3.66 -1.02
C GLN A 281 -4.67 -4.19 0.21
N ARG A 282 -3.64 -3.48 0.68
CA ARG A 282 -2.87 -3.90 1.87
C ARG A 282 -3.72 -4.01 3.12
N GLN A 283 -4.60 -3.03 3.36
CA GLN A 283 -5.45 -3.04 4.55
C GLN A 283 -6.54 -4.10 4.47
N THR A 284 -7.11 -4.33 3.29
CA THR A 284 -8.09 -5.41 3.06
C THR A 284 -7.46 -6.76 3.32
N THR A 285 -6.30 -7.05 2.72
CA THR A 285 -5.56 -8.30 2.96
C THR A 285 -5.20 -8.48 4.43
N PHE A 286 -4.85 -7.39 5.14
CA PHE A 286 -4.58 -7.45 6.57
C PHE A 286 -5.82 -7.86 7.38
N LEU A 287 -6.99 -7.25 7.11
CA LEU A 287 -8.24 -7.60 7.78
C LEU A 287 -8.67 -9.04 7.47
N GLU A 288 -8.53 -9.48 6.23
CA GLU A 288 -8.82 -10.86 5.80
C GLU A 288 -7.92 -11.87 6.52
N THR A 289 -6.61 -11.60 6.60
CA THR A 289 -5.66 -12.46 7.33
C THR A 289 -6.01 -12.53 8.81
N GLN A 290 -6.43 -11.41 9.41
CA GLN A 290 -6.84 -11.36 10.81
C GLN A 290 -8.13 -12.15 11.04
N LYS A 291 -9.10 -12.07 10.12
CA LYS A 291 -10.33 -12.85 10.11
C LYS A 291 -10.02 -14.35 10.05
N GLU A 292 -9.21 -14.77 9.09
CA GLU A 292 -8.81 -16.17 8.91
C GLU A 292 -8.16 -16.73 10.18
N LYS A 293 -7.22 -15.99 10.77
CA LYS A 293 -6.59 -16.38 12.04
C LYS A 293 -7.60 -16.61 13.16
N ARG A 294 -8.62 -15.75 13.28
CA ARG A 294 -9.67 -15.89 14.30
C ARG A 294 -10.57 -17.10 14.05
N LEU A 295 -10.90 -17.36 12.78
CA LEU A 295 -11.65 -18.56 12.39
C LEU A 295 -10.85 -19.84 12.66
N ASP A 296 -9.55 -19.82 12.41
CA ASP A 296 -8.64 -20.93 12.74
C ASP A 296 -8.53 -21.18 14.24
N GLU A 297 -8.47 -20.13 15.06
CA GLU A 297 -8.51 -20.23 16.53
C GLU A 297 -9.78 -20.95 17.00
N LEU A 298 -10.95 -20.60 16.44
CA LEU A 298 -12.22 -21.30 16.73
C LEU A 298 -12.20 -22.75 16.24
N ALA A 299 -11.72 -23.00 15.02
CA ALA A 299 -11.63 -24.35 14.48
C ALA A 299 -10.70 -25.25 15.30
N ASN A 300 -9.59 -24.70 15.81
CA ASN A 300 -8.68 -25.42 16.69
C ASN A 300 -9.33 -25.72 18.06
N ARG A 301 -10.12 -24.77 18.60
CA ARG A 301 -10.92 -25.01 19.80
C ARG A 301 -11.93 -26.15 19.59
N ASP A 302 -12.64 -26.14 18.46
CA ASP A 302 -13.58 -27.21 18.09
C ASP A 302 -12.89 -28.57 18.01
N LYS A 303 -11.72 -28.64 17.36
CA LYS A 303 -10.91 -29.88 17.28
C LYS A 303 -10.50 -30.41 18.65
N VAL A 304 -10.03 -29.54 19.55
CA VAL A 304 -9.64 -29.93 20.91
C VAL A 304 -10.85 -30.43 21.71
N LEU A 305 -12.01 -29.79 21.58
CA LEU A 305 -13.24 -30.25 22.24
C LEU A 305 -13.71 -31.61 21.71
N GLN A 306 -13.63 -31.83 20.40
CA GLN A 306 -13.94 -33.12 19.78
C GLN A 306 -12.97 -34.22 20.23
N GLN A 307 -11.67 -33.93 20.25
CA GLN A 307 -10.66 -34.88 20.72
C GLN A 307 -10.90 -35.28 22.17
N LYS A 308 -11.16 -34.32 23.07
CA LYS A 308 -11.51 -34.62 24.47
C LYS A 308 -12.77 -35.48 24.60
N LYS A 309 -13.77 -35.24 23.74
CA LYS A 309 -14.97 -36.07 23.72
C LYS A 309 -14.65 -37.51 23.33
N SER A 310 -13.85 -37.72 22.28
CA SER A 310 -13.43 -39.09 21.88
C SER A 310 -12.52 -39.78 22.89
N GLU A 311 -11.62 -39.06 23.56
CA GLU A 311 -10.74 -39.62 24.59
C GLU A 311 -11.56 -40.10 25.81
N SER A 312 -12.58 -39.33 26.21
CA SER A 312 -13.50 -39.72 27.29
C SER A 312 -14.30 -40.99 27.00
N GLU A 313 -14.49 -41.33 25.73
CA GLU A 313 -15.16 -42.57 25.31
C GLU A 313 -14.21 -43.77 25.31
N HIS A 314 -12.90 -43.56 25.11
CA HIS A 314 -11.90 -44.64 25.03
C HIS A 314 -11.22 -45.02 26.35
N GLU A 315 -11.23 -44.16 27.38
CA GLU A 315 -10.63 -44.50 28.69
C GLU A 315 -11.36 -45.64 29.45
N LYS A 316 -12.52 -46.11 28.99
CA LYS A 316 -13.29 -47.17 29.67
C LYS A 316 -12.94 -48.60 29.25
N SER A 317 -12.06 -48.83 28.27
CA SER A 317 -11.77 -50.19 27.75
C SER A 317 -10.33 -50.67 27.86
N SER A 318 -9.40 -49.89 28.41
CA SER A 318 -7.98 -50.26 28.46
C SER A 318 -7.43 -50.40 29.88
N SER A 319 -8.01 -51.31 30.65
CA SER A 319 -7.41 -51.86 31.87
C SER A 319 -6.60 -53.11 31.51
N GLN A 320 -5.48 -52.98 30.81
CA GLN A 320 -4.52 -54.09 30.70
C GLN A 320 -3.08 -53.62 30.52
N SER A 321 -2.24 -54.12 31.43
CA SER A 321 -0.79 -54.28 31.30
C SER A 321 0.08 -53.03 31.49
N LEU A 322 0.31 -52.71 32.76
CA LEU A 322 1.59 -52.20 33.24
C LEU A 322 2.71 -53.20 32.90
N GLN A 323 3.59 -52.87 31.95
CA GLN A 323 4.95 -53.40 31.96
C GLN A 323 5.96 -52.24 31.98
N ILE A 324 6.60 -52.17 33.14
CA ILE A 324 7.81 -51.43 33.47
C ILE A 324 8.99 -52.04 32.72
N ALA A 325 9.81 -51.24 32.02
CA ALA A 325 11.27 -51.41 31.95
C ALA A 325 11.96 -50.20 31.28
N PRO A 326 13.30 -50.03 31.42
CA PRO A 326 13.89 -48.76 31.82
C PRO A 326 14.89 -48.16 30.80
N THR A 327 15.41 -46.98 31.16
CA THR A 327 16.67 -46.31 30.78
C THR A 327 17.60 -47.00 29.77
N TYR A 328 18.20 -46.25 28.82
CA TYR A 328 19.64 -45.97 28.82
C TYR A 328 20.05 -44.90 27.79
N ALA A 329 21.05 -44.13 28.17
CA ALA A 329 21.78 -43.14 27.39
C ALA A 329 22.56 -43.76 26.20
N GLY A 330 22.87 -42.95 25.17
CA GLY A 330 23.95 -43.33 24.25
C GLY A 330 24.06 -42.57 22.93
N SER A 331 25.09 -41.73 22.85
CA SER A 331 25.96 -41.51 21.68
C SER A 331 25.53 -40.66 20.48
N ARG A 332 26.11 -39.45 20.49
CA ARG A 332 26.97 -38.87 19.42
C ARG A 332 27.13 -39.73 18.15
N LYS A 333 26.86 -39.13 16.99
CA LYS A 333 27.86 -38.92 15.92
C LYS A 333 27.60 -37.61 15.18
N ARG A 334 28.58 -36.71 15.25
CA ARG A 334 28.90 -35.81 14.14
C ARG A 334 29.52 -36.66 13.04
N ASP A 335 29.18 -36.36 11.81
CA ASP A 335 30.10 -35.98 10.73
C ASP A 335 29.38 -36.19 9.40
N SER A 336 29.20 -35.10 8.65
CA SER A 336 29.56 -35.06 7.22
C SER A 336 29.16 -33.72 6.62
N ILE A 337 30.12 -32.80 6.62
CA ILE A 337 30.60 -32.08 5.43
C ILE A 337 29.65 -32.18 4.22
N HIS A 338 28.96 -31.07 3.92
CA HIS A 338 29.20 -30.37 2.66
C HIS A 338 29.04 -28.87 2.91
N LYS A 339 30.13 -28.15 2.66
CA LYS A 339 30.10 -26.71 2.41
C LYS A 339 29.19 -26.52 1.19
N ASN A 340 28.01 -25.95 1.39
CA ASN A 340 27.30 -25.28 0.32
C ASN A 340 28.13 -24.05 -0.07
N LEU A 341 28.94 -24.24 -1.11
CA LEU A 341 29.64 -23.20 -1.88
C LEU A 341 28.70 -22.51 -2.88
N LEU A 342 27.39 -22.60 -2.66
CA LEU A 342 26.36 -21.94 -3.46
C LEU A 342 25.37 -21.27 -2.50
N GLY A 343 25.15 -19.96 -2.70
CA GLY A 343 24.21 -19.17 -1.91
C GLY A 343 22.75 -19.59 -2.16
N GLU A 344 21.84 -19.08 -1.32
CA GLU A 344 20.40 -19.36 -1.37
C GLU A 344 19.84 -19.13 -2.79
N LEU A 345 19.25 -20.18 -3.37
CA LEU A 345 18.52 -20.09 -4.62
C LEU A 345 17.20 -19.38 -4.36
N LYS A 346 16.98 -18.27 -5.08
CA LYS A 346 15.71 -17.56 -5.07
C LYS A 346 14.68 -18.31 -5.93
N PRO A 347 13.43 -18.44 -5.46
CA PRO A 347 12.38 -19.11 -6.21
C PRO A 347 12.09 -18.36 -7.53
N PRO A 348 11.79 -19.07 -8.65
CA PRO A 348 11.62 -18.47 -9.98
C PRO A 348 10.52 -17.39 -10.13
N ASN A 349 9.73 -17.12 -9.08
CA ASN A 349 8.61 -16.18 -9.09
C ASN A 349 8.79 -14.98 -8.13
N ASP A 350 10.01 -14.74 -7.66
CA ASP A 350 10.33 -13.60 -6.80
C ASP A 350 10.29 -12.28 -7.60
N LYS A 351 9.54 -11.28 -7.10
CA LYS A 351 9.30 -9.97 -7.77
C LYS A 351 10.60 -9.24 -8.14
N SER A 352 11.66 -9.44 -7.35
CA SER A 352 12.97 -8.83 -7.60
C SER A 352 13.66 -9.35 -8.86
N ILE A 353 13.45 -10.63 -9.21
CA ILE A 353 14.03 -11.30 -10.39
C ILE A 353 13.23 -10.91 -11.65
N LEU A 354 11.90 -10.90 -11.56
CA LEU A 354 11.02 -10.44 -12.64
C LEU A 354 11.28 -8.98 -13.03
N GLU A 355 11.56 -8.10 -12.06
CA GLU A 355 11.85 -6.69 -12.32
C GLU A 355 13.25 -6.49 -12.93
N GLN A 356 14.23 -7.28 -12.50
CA GLN A 356 15.57 -7.30 -13.10
C GLN A 356 15.54 -7.83 -14.54
N GLU A 357 14.81 -8.92 -14.79
CA GLU A 357 14.59 -9.49 -16.12
C GLU A 357 13.84 -8.51 -17.04
N ARG A 358 12.85 -7.77 -16.52
CA ARG A 358 12.13 -6.72 -17.26
C ARG A 358 13.05 -5.55 -17.63
N LYS A 359 13.94 -5.13 -16.73
CA LYS A 359 14.92 -4.06 -16.96
C LYS A 359 15.97 -4.46 -17.99
N GLU A 360 16.49 -5.68 -17.89
CA GLU A 360 17.45 -6.24 -18.84
C GLU A 360 16.83 -6.43 -20.23
N ASN A 361 15.59 -6.90 -20.31
CA ASN A 361 14.84 -7.03 -21.57
C ASN A 361 14.61 -5.67 -22.25
N ASN A 362 14.26 -4.62 -21.48
CA ASN A 362 14.12 -3.26 -22.01
C ASN A 362 15.42 -2.68 -22.53
N GLU A 363 16.55 -2.92 -21.83
CA GLU A 363 17.85 -2.47 -22.28
C GLU A 363 18.32 -3.24 -23.53
N ARG A 364 18.07 -4.55 -23.61
CA ARG A 364 18.36 -5.39 -24.78
C ARG A 364 17.56 -4.95 -26.02
N LYS A 365 16.29 -4.55 -25.83
CA LYS A 365 15.44 -3.97 -26.89
C LYS A 365 15.91 -2.59 -27.35
N ARG A 366 16.32 -1.71 -26.42
CA ARG A 366 16.91 -0.41 -26.77
C ARG A 366 18.21 -0.57 -27.57
N ARG A 367 19.09 -1.49 -27.16
CA ARG A 367 20.33 -1.80 -27.90
C ARG A 367 20.03 -2.39 -29.29
N GLN A 368 19.06 -3.30 -29.42
CA GLN A 368 18.59 -3.81 -30.72
C GLN A 368 18.05 -2.70 -31.63
N ALA A 369 17.27 -1.75 -31.08
CA ALA A 369 16.73 -0.63 -31.84
C ALA A 369 17.80 0.38 -32.29
N GLU A 370 18.78 0.67 -31.44
CA GLU A 370 19.93 1.53 -31.78
C GLU A 370 20.82 0.87 -32.84
N PHE A 371 21.07 -0.43 -32.75
CA PHE A 371 21.87 -1.17 -33.72
C PHE A 371 21.16 -1.30 -35.09
N GLN A 372 19.86 -1.59 -35.10
CA GLN A 372 19.06 -1.60 -36.33
C GLN A 372 18.96 -0.23 -37.00
N LYS A 373 18.84 0.87 -36.23
CA LYS A 373 18.88 2.23 -36.79
C LYS A 373 20.23 2.54 -37.44
N LYS A 374 21.35 2.14 -36.82
CA LYS A 374 22.69 2.33 -37.40
C LYS A 374 22.90 1.52 -38.69
N LEU A 375 22.48 0.25 -38.72
CA LEU A 375 22.57 -0.62 -39.90
C LEU A 375 21.71 -0.13 -41.07
N ASN A 376 20.52 0.40 -40.79
CA ASN A 376 19.62 0.91 -41.82
C ASN A 376 20.01 2.31 -42.32
N PHE A 377 20.58 3.16 -41.46
CA PHE A 377 21.14 4.44 -41.90
C PHE A 377 22.38 4.26 -42.79
N SER A 378 23.20 3.23 -42.53
CA SER A 378 24.33 2.89 -43.41
C SER A 378 23.90 2.27 -44.75
N LYS A 379 22.77 1.54 -44.81
CA LYS A 379 22.27 0.87 -46.03
C LYS A 379 21.36 1.76 -46.90
N LYS A 380 20.68 2.75 -46.32
CA LYS A 380 19.80 3.69 -47.04
C LYS A 380 20.49 5.00 -47.43
N SER A 381 21.82 5.00 -47.53
CA SER A 381 22.53 6.01 -48.31
C SER A 381 23.02 5.44 -49.66
N PRO A 382 22.12 5.07 -50.59
CA PRO A 382 22.49 4.70 -51.95
C PRO A 382 22.91 5.88 -52.83
N GLU A 383 23.01 7.10 -52.27
CA GLU A 383 23.42 8.30 -53.02
C GLU A 383 24.87 8.76 -52.72
N LYS A 384 25.70 7.88 -52.15
CA LYS A 384 27.15 8.16 -51.98
C LYS A 384 28.11 7.09 -52.48
N GLN A 385 27.62 5.96 -53.02
CA GLN A 385 28.52 4.92 -53.54
C GLN A 385 28.46 4.66 -55.06
N GLU A 386 27.48 5.19 -55.79
CA GLU A 386 27.46 5.04 -57.27
C GLU A 386 27.57 6.33 -58.08
N ASN A 387 27.69 7.52 -57.43
CA ASN A 387 27.92 8.78 -58.17
C ASN A 387 29.27 9.45 -57.90
N LEU A 388 30.20 8.77 -57.20
CA LEU A 388 31.56 9.28 -56.95
C LEU A 388 32.61 8.79 -57.98
N GLU A 389 32.28 7.81 -58.81
CA GLU A 389 33.19 7.29 -59.85
C GLU A 389 32.92 7.85 -61.26
N SER A 390 31.80 8.55 -61.46
CA SER A 390 31.40 9.07 -62.78
C SER A 390 31.82 10.53 -63.08
N TYR A 391 32.26 11.32 -62.08
CA TYR A 391 32.48 12.77 -62.25
C TYR A 391 33.95 13.24 -62.09
N LYS A 392 34.92 12.33 -62.20
CA LYS A 392 36.34 12.72 -62.14
C LYS A 392 36.90 13.35 -63.44
N ASN A 393 36.14 13.47 -64.53
CA ASN A 393 36.73 13.75 -65.85
C ASN A 393 35.99 14.73 -66.79
N ILE A 394 35.17 15.70 -66.35
CA ILE A 394 34.66 16.73 -67.29
C ILE A 394 34.65 18.14 -66.68
N THR A 395 35.38 19.03 -67.36
CA THR A 395 35.53 20.48 -67.18
C THR A 395 34.28 21.25 -67.65
N ALA A 396 33.71 22.11 -66.79
CA ALA A 396 32.85 23.34 -66.95
C ALA A 396 32.03 23.60 -68.26
N PRO A 397 30.86 24.32 -68.28
CA PRO A 397 30.41 25.38 -67.35
C PRO A 397 28.94 25.31 -66.85
N SER A 398 28.64 26.15 -65.84
CA SER A 398 27.49 26.14 -64.93
C SER A 398 26.18 26.76 -65.48
N PRO A 399 25.03 26.07 -65.35
CA PRO A 399 23.71 26.68 -65.36
C PRO A 399 23.15 26.78 -63.92
N LYS A 400 22.98 28.01 -63.44
CA LYS A 400 22.37 28.36 -62.15
C LYS A 400 20.85 28.31 -62.23
N THR A 401 20.25 27.35 -61.54
CA THR A 401 18.80 27.20 -61.34
C THR A 401 18.45 27.43 -59.87
N PHE A 402 17.88 28.60 -59.60
CA PHE A 402 16.84 29.05 -58.65
C PHE A 402 16.46 28.27 -57.35
N ASN A 403 16.87 27.02 -57.14
CA ASN A 403 16.55 26.27 -55.91
C ASN A 403 17.75 26.08 -54.97
N GLU A 404 18.96 26.48 -55.37
CA GLU A 404 20.16 26.41 -54.54
C GLU A 404 20.32 27.66 -53.65
N GLU A 405 19.77 28.80 -54.07
CA GLU A 405 19.86 30.08 -53.35
C GLU A 405 18.95 30.15 -52.10
N VAL A 406 17.92 29.31 -52.02
CA VAL A 406 17.01 29.27 -50.86
C VAL A 406 17.53 28.34 -49.76
N MET A 407 18.21 27.24 -50.11
CA MET A 407 18.81 26.35 -49.10
C MET A 407 20.16 26.87 -48.57
N GLU A 408 20.96 27.55 -49.38
CA GLU A 408 22.22 28.15 -48.91
C GLU A 408 21.98 29.32 -47.93
N VAL A 409 20.84 30.00 -48.02
CA VAL A 409 20.43 31.03 -47.07
C VAL A 409 19.93 30.41 -45.76
N GLU A 410 19.18 29.30 -45.79
CA GLU A 410 18.75 28.62 -44.55
C GLU A 410 19.90 27.91 -43.83
N GLU A 411 20.90 27.38 -44.54
CA GLU A 411 22.06 26.73 -43.93
C GLU A 411 23.04 27.75 -43.34
N LYS A 412 23.25 28.92 -43.99
CA LYS A 412 24.00 30.04 -43.40
C LYS A 412 23.32 30.67 -42.18
N ILE A 413 21.98 30.65 -42.10
CA ILE A 413 21.25 31.12 -40.90
C ILE A 413 21.37 30.11 -39.75
N ARG A 414 21.46 28.80 -40.04
CA ARG A 414 21.67 27.76 -39.01
C ARG A 414 23.11 27.72 -38.48
N GLU A 415 24.11 27.93 -39.33
CA GLU A 415 25.51 28.00 -38.89
C GLU A 415 25.82 29.28 -38.12
N SER A 416 25.17 30.42 -38.42
CA SER A 416 25.38 31.67 -37.64
C SER A 416 24.77 31.66 -36.23
N HIS A 417 23.82 30.76 -35.92
CA HIS A 417 23.12 30.73 -34.63
C HIS A 417 23.73 29.75 -33.60
N ASN A 418 24.62 28.84 -34.01
CA ASN A 418 25.27 27.92 -33.07
C ASN A 418 26.59 28.46 -32.47
N ASP A 419 27.18 29.50 -33.07
CA ASP A 419 28.43 30.10 -32.57
C ASP A 419 28.19 31.27 -31.59
N GLN A 420 27.00 31.90 -31.56
CA GLN A 420 26.69 33.01 -30.63
C GLN A 420 26.16 32.57 -29.26
N ASP A 421 25.55 31.39 -29.13
CA ASP A 421 24.99 30.91 -27.85
C ASP A 421 26.06 30.38 -26.87
N ASN A 422 27.32 30.26 -27.30
CA ASN A 422 28.41 29.78 -26.46
C ASN A 422 29.30 30.90 -25.87
N GLU A 423 29.14 32.16 -26.29
CA GLU A 423 29.86 33.32 -25.73
C GLU A 423 29.01 34.14 -24.73
N GLN A 424 27.68 34.16 -24.85
CA GLN A 424 26.83 34.96 -23.93
C GLN A 424 26.64 34.37 -22.52
N ASN A 425 27.13 33.15 -22.25
CA ASN A 425 27.02 32.51 -20.94
C ASN A 425 28.27 32.69 -20.04
N GLN A 426 29.28 33.46 -20.46
CA GLN A 426 30.46 33.78 -19.62
C GLN A 426 30.48 35.21 -19.05
N GLU A 427 29.63 36.13 -19.49
CA GLU A 427 29.70 37.55 -19.09
C GLU A 427 28.70 38.00 -18.00
N GLN A 428 27.81 37.14 -17.49
CA GLN A 428 26.83 37.51 -16.45
C GLN A 428 27.27 37.21 -15.00
N GLN A 429 28.57 37.11 -14.69
CA GLN A 429 29.05 36.92 -13.30
C GLN A 429 29.92 38.05 -12.72
N GLN A 430 30.03 39.20 -13.37
CA GLN A 430 30.68 40.37 -12.75
C GLN A 430 29.86 41.62 -12.97
N GLU A 431 28.97 41.92 -12.01
CA GLU A 431 28.68 43.28 -11.54
C GLU A 431 27.69 43.22 -10.37
N GLN A 432 28.20 43.31 -9.14
CA GLN A 432 27.43 43.76 -7.98
C GLN A 432 27.91 45.17 -7.63
N PRO A 433 27.04 46.18 -7.52
CA PRO A 433 27.36 47.41 -6.84
C PRO A 433 27.30 47.20 -5.32
N GLN A 434 28.32 47.70 -4.63
CA GLN A 434 28.30 47.93 -3.20
C GLN A 434 27.37 49.10 -2.90
N GLU A 435 26.31 48.87 -2.12
CA GLU A 435 25.60 49.94 -1.42
C GLU A 435 25.83 49.84 0.09
N GLN A 436 26.24 50.99 0.64
CA GLN A 436 26.55 51.22 2.03
C GLN A 436 25.28 51.56 2.83
N ASN A 437 25.24 51.06 4.07
CA ASN A 437 24.65 51.66 5.28
C ASN A 437 23.42 52.58 5.17
N GLY A 438 22.28 52.09 5.68
CA GLY A 438 21.16 52.90 6.16
C GLY A 438 20.18 52.09 7.00
N GLN A 439 19.94 52.50 8.25
CA GLN A 439 19.04 51.89 9.24
C GLN A 439 17.55 51.87 8.82
N PRO A 440 16.71 51.02 9.45
CA PRO A 440 15.33 50.80 9.03
C PRO A 440 14.33 51.75 9.71
N PRO A 441 13.17 52.04 9.09
CA PRO A 441 11.99 52.48 9.81
C PRO A 441 11.07 51.31 10.14
N GLN A 442 10.64 51.27 11.40
CA GLN A 442 9.45 50.59 11.87
C GLN A 442 8.20 51.20 11.22
N GLN A 443 7.22 50.38 10.82
CA GLN A 443 5.81 50.44 11.26
C GLN A 443 4.87 49.54 10.41
N GLN A 444 4.12 48.70 11.13
CA GLN A 444 2.67 48.42 11.05
C GLN A 444 1.98 48.09 9.71
N ASN A 445 1.49 46.84 9.58
CA ASN A 445 0.05 46.49 9.46
C ASN A 445 -0.13 44.95 9.37
N GLU A 446 -0.80 44.34 10.35
CA GLU A 446 -2.18 43.79 10.30
C GLU A 446 -2.31 42.54 9.39
N GLN A 447 -2.32 41.31 9.93
CA GLN A 447 -3.41 40.63 10.66
C GLN A 447 -4.54 40.12 9.74
N ILE A 448 -4.40 38.90 9.19
CA ILE A 448 -5.54 38.03 8.82
C ILE A 448 -5.20 36.57 9.20
N GLN A 449 -5.71 36.19 10.36
CA GLN A 449 -6.39 34.96 10.78
C GLN A 449 -5.88 33.58 10.30
N ASN A 450 -5.24 32.89 11.26
CA ASN A 450 -5.37 31.46 11.51
C ASN A 450 -6.73 31.19 12.17
N GLU A 451 -7.57 30.33 11.59
CA GLU A 451 -8.68 29.67 12.30
C GLU A 451 -9.07 28.39 11.55
N ASN A 452 -8.69 27.23 12.08
CA ASN A 452 -9.46 25.98 12.08
C ASN A 452 -8.58 24.78 12.48
N GLN A 453 -8.47 24.56 13.79
CA GLN A 453 -8.24 23.24 14.38
C GLN A 453 -8.41 23.35 15.89
N GLN A 454 -9.65 23.15 16.36
CA GLN A 454 -9.99 22.69 17.72
C GLN A 454 -11.51 22.55 17.81
N ASN A 455 -12.03 21.32 17.71
CA ASN A 455 -13.25 20.89 18.40
C ASN A 455 -13.50 19.39 18.16
N GLU A 456 -12.94 18.54 19.03
CA GLU A 456 -13.53 17.25 19.37
C GLU A 456 -13.35 17.06 20.88
N ASN A 457 -14.41 17.37 21.63
CA ASN A 457 -14.81 16.73 22.89
C ASN A 457 -15.91 17.58 23.52
N ASN A 458 -17.16 17.13 23.43
CA ASN A 458 -18.02 16.98 24.61
C ASN A 458 -19.35 16.27 24.25
N GLU A 459 -19.50 15.14 24.92
CA GLU A 459 -20.71 14.41 25.26
C GLU A 459 -21.79 15.32 25.89
N PRO A 460 -23.10 15.03 25.70
CA PRO A 460 -24.10 15.52 26.66
C PRO A 460 -24.91 14.39 27.31
N GLN A 461 -24.88 14.40 28.65
CA GLN A 461 -25.91 13.82 29.49
C GLN A 461 -27.18 14.68 29.46
N ASN A 462 -28.27 14.07 29.01
CA ASN A 462 -29.57 13.97 29.68
C ASN A 462 -29.98 15.06 30.70
N GLN A 463 -31.01 15.88 30.37
CA GLN A 463 -32.16 16.18 31.23
C GLN A 463 -33.23 17.09 30.58
N GLN A 464 -34.46 16.53 30.49
CA GLN A 464 -35.79 17.10 30.80
C GLN A 464 -36.33 18.38 30.11
N GLU A 465 -37.39 18.15 29.32
CA GLU A 465 -38.52 19.06 28.95
C GLU A 465 -39.24 19.68 30.19
N PRO A 466 -39.95 20.85 30.10
CA PRO A 466 -41.29 20.96 29.47
C PRO A 466 -41.62 22.37 28.87
N PRO A 467 -42.87 22.76 28.51
CA PRO A 467 -43.34 22.74 27.12
C PRO A 467 -43.96 24.12 26.69
N PRO A 468 -44.83 24.23 25.65
CA PRO A 468 -44.64 25.15 24.54
C PRO A 468 -45.42 26.46 24.66
N GLN A 469 -44.89 27.55 24.08
CA GLN A 469 -45.70 28.73 23.77
C GLN A 469 -45.70 29.06 22.29
N ASN A 470 -46.92 28.95 21.80
CA ASN A 470 -47.50 29.31 20.53
C ASN A 470 -47.46 30.84 20.32
N THR A 471 -46.78 31.30 19.28
CA THR A 471 -47.11 32.55 18.57
C THR A 471 -46.80 32.36 17.09
N GLY A 472 -47.83 32.06 16.31
CA GLY A 472 -47.78 32.30 14.88
C GLY A 472 -47.82 33.79 14.58
N GLN A 473 -47.18 34.23 13.49
CA GLN A 473 -47.77 35.08 12.47
C GLN A 473 -46.75 35.47 11.38
N VAL A 474 -47.14 35.21 10.12
CA VAL A 474 -46.90 35.94 8.84
C VAL A 474 -45.44 36.40 8.56
N SER A 475 -44.81 36.16 7.40
CA SER A 475 -45.27 36.61 6.09
C SER A 475 -44.13 36.44 5.05
N LEU A 476 -44.52 36.03 3.83
CA LEU A 476 -43.95 36.39 2.51
C LEU A 476 -42.46 36.14 2.21
N GLY A 477 -42.23 35.23 1.25
CA GLY A 477 -40.94 35.07 0.58
C GLY A 477 -40.84 33.93 -0.44
N ALA A 478 -41.79 33.87 -1.39
CA ALA A 478 -41.64 33.22 -2.70
C ALA A 478 -40.37 33.76 -3.43
N SER A 479 -39.71 33.17 -4.41
CA SER A 479 -39.82 31.95 -5.22
C SER A 479 -38.59 31.97 -6.13
N LEU A 480 -37.81 30.88 -6.22
CA LEU A 480 -37.08 30.47 -7.45
C LEU A 480 -36.47 29.07 -7.28
N ARG A 481 -37.31 28.03 -7.31
CA ARG A 481 -36.90 26.64 -7.58
C ARG A 481 -37.93 25.99 -8.51
N GLN A 482 -37.53 25.85 -9.76
CA GLN A 482 -38.10 25.00 -10.82
C GLN A 482 -37.01 24.99 -11.91
N ALA A 483 -36.69 23.92 -12.63
CA ALA A 483 -37.19 22.56 -12.72
C ALA A 483 -36.16 21.80 -13.58
N VAL A 484 -35.79 20.56 -13.26
CA VAL A 484 -35.52 19.47 -14.24
C VAL A 484 -35.60 18.15 -13.48
N GLU A 485 -36.77 17.52 -13.46
CA GLU A 485 -36.96 16.11 -13.15
C GLU A 485 -38.15 15.63 -13.99
N GLU A 486 -37.87 14.97 -15.12
CA GLU A 486 -38.76 13.99 -15.76
C GLU A 486 -38.11 13.46 -17.06
N ARG A 487 -37.57 12.24 -17.00
CA ARG A 487 -37.68 11.20 -18.03
C ARG A 487 -36.93 9.95 -17.57
N LEU A 488 -37.62 9.18 -16.72
CA LEU A 488 -37.47 7.73 -16.66
C LEU A 488 -38.35 7.18 -17.79
N GLU A 489 -37.73 6.66 -18.84
CA GLU A 489 -38.41 5.78 -19.80
C GLU A 489 -37.76 4.39 -19.71
N ASP A 490 -38.66 3.43 -19.55
CA ASP A 490 -38.49 2.01 -19.34
C ASP A 490 -37.57 1.36 -20.38
N ASN A 491 -36.61 0.56 -19.91
CA ASN A 491 -35.97 -0.48 -20.72
C ASN A 491 -36.21 -1.81 -20.04
N ASP A 492 -37.34 -2.44 -20.41
CA ASP A 492 -37.57 -3.85 -20.19
C ASP A 492 -36.99 -4.65 -21.37
N PRO A 493 -36.19 -5.70 -21.13
CA PRO A 493 -35.56 -6.49 -22.18
C PRO A 493 -36.38 -7.76 -22.44
N GLU A 494 -36.93 -7.94 -23.63
CA GLU A 494 -37.10 -9.28 -24.19
C GLU A 494 -37.56 -9.28 -25.65
N LYS A 495 -36.98 -10.24 -26.38
CA LYS A 495 -37.54 -11.01 -27.51
C LYS A 495 -37.29 -10.58 -28.96
N ASP A 496 -36.68 -11.58 -29.60
CA ASP A 496 -36.94 -12.09 -30.95
C ASP A 496 -36.33 -11.37 -32.15
N GLY A 497 -35.63 -12.16 -32.97
CA GLY A 497 -35.29 -11.70 -34.31
C GLY A 497 -34.20 -12.42 -35.07
N PHE A 498 -34.16 -13.75 -35.02
CA PHE A 498 -33.43 -14.57 -35.98
C PHE A 498 -33.79 -14.17 -37.42
N HIS A 499 -32.90 -13.57 -38.20
CA HIS A 499 -32.98 -13.67 -39.66
C HIS A 499 -31.63 -13.82 -40.35
N LYS A 500 -31.62 -14.85 -41.17
CA LYS A 500 -30.54 -15.47 -41.91
C LYS A 500 -30.71 -15.04 -43.37
N SER A 501 -29.59 -14.86 -44.05
CA SER A 501 -29.40 -15.10 -45.49
C SER A 501 -29.77 -14.03 -46.52
N GLN A 502 -28.96 -14.13 -47.59
CA GLN A 502 -29.03 -13.60 -48.95
C GLN A 502 -28.31 -12.25 -49.18
N GLU A 503 -27.13 -12.21 -49.82
CA GLU A 503 -26.76 -12.68 -51.16
C GLU A 503 -27.51 -11.92 -52.25
N THR A 504 -26.92 -10.83 -52.77
CA THR A 504 -27.14 -10.42 -54.17
C THR A 504 -25.95 -9.61 -54.67
N GLN A 505 -25.37 -10.12 -55.76
CA GLN A 505 -24.43 -9.44 -56.67
C GLN A 505 -25.12 -8.27 -57.37
N ILE A 506 -24.39 -7.15 -57.59
CA ILE A 506 -24.21 -6.48 -58.89
C ILE A 506 -22.80 -5.89 -58.91
#